data_AF-A0A368VJR5-F1
#
_entry.id   AF-A0A368VJR5-F1
#
_cell.length_a   1.000
_cell.length_b   1.000
_cell.length_c   1.000
_cell.angle_alpha   90.00
_cell.angle_beta   90.00
_cell.angle_gamma   90.00
#
_symmetry.space_group_name_H-M   'P 1'
#
loop_
_entity.id
_entity.type
_entity.pdbx_description
1 polymer ?
#
loop_
_entity_poly.entity_id
_entity_poly.type
_entity_poly.pdbx_seq_one_letter_code
_entity_poly.pdbx_strand_id
1 'polypeptide(L)'
;MIILRKPWKVAVFGIIGIVVLIVIFAAAIINNIGFHNIKLMYTLSTTDKQIVLMDGKGNYLGEDRSVGILLKERMSSKGWIYVREEGANFFLKREMN
;
A
#
# COMPACT_ATOMS: atom_id res chain seq x y z
N MET A 1 30.30 -8.76 -43.52
CA MET A 1 30.09 -10.19 -43.23
C MET A 1 29.70 -10.32 -41.76
N ILE A 2 28.40 -10.48 -41.47
CA ILE A 2 27.89 -10.59 -40.10
C ILE A 2 28.28 -11.97 -39.58
N ILE A 3 29.17 -12.03 -38.58
CA ILE A 3 29.61 -13.28 -37.96
C ILE A 3 28.42 -13.86 -37.19
N LEU A 4 27.68 -14.78 -37.79
CA LEU A 4 26.71 -15.61 -37.05
C LEU A 4 27.48 -16.54 -36.09
N ARG A 5 27.78 -16.04 -34.90
CA ARG A 5 28.34 -16.87 -33.82
C ARG A 5 27.23 -17.76 -33.25
N LYS A 6 27.16 -19.00 -33.74
CA LYS A 6 26.50 -20.18 -33.13
C LYS A 6 25.07 -19.90 -32.58
N PRO A 7 24.03 -19.92 -33.45
CA PRO A 7 22.65 -19.56 -33.07
C PRO A 7 22.04 -20.42 -31.95
N TRP A 8 22.50 -21.67 -31.80
CA TRP A 8 22.06 -22.56 -30.71
C TRP A 8 22.36 -22.02 -29.31
N LYS A 9 23.47 -21.27 -29.13
CA LYS A 9 23.81 -20.70 -27.82
C LYS A 9 22.82 -19.61 -27.43
N VAL A 10 22.43 -18.76 -28.39
CA VAL A 10 21.44 -17.69 -28.19
C VAL A 10 20.08 -18.29 -27.84
N ALA A 11 19.67 -19.36 -28.53
CA ALA A 11 18.44 -20.07 -28.21
C ALA A 11 18.44 -20.66 -26.79
N VAL A 12 19.54 -21.29 -26.37
CA VAL A 12 19.67 -21.85 -25.01
C VAL A 12 19.62 -20.76 -23.94
N PHE A 13 20.33 -19.64 -24.13
CA PHE A 13 20.24 -18.50 -23.21
C PHE A 13 18.83 -17.90 -23.13
N GLY A 14 18.13 -17.82 -24.26
CA GLY A 14 16.73 -17.38 -24.29
C GLY A 14 15.81 -18.29 -23.47
N ILE A 15 15.95 -19.61 -23.63
CA ILE A 15 15.17 -20.60 -22.86
C ILE A 15 15.46 -20.48 -21.36
N ILE A 16 16.74 -20.38 -20.97
CA ILE A 16 17.13 -20.22 -19.56
C ILE A 16 16.51 -18.94 -18.98
N GLY A 17 16.57 -17.83 -19.71
CA GLY A 17 15.95 -16.57 -19.28
C GLY A 17 14.45 -16.69 -19.06
N ILE A 18 13.74 -17.40 -19.95
CA ILE A 18 12.30 -17.66 -19.81
C ILE A 18 12.02 -18.49 -18.56
N VAL A 19 12.79 -19.56 -18.31
CA VAL A 19 12.63 -20.40 -17.12
C VAL A 19 12.82 -19.58 -15.84
N VAL A 20 13.85 -18.73 -15.79
CA VAL A 20 14.10 -17.85 -14.65
C VAL A 20 12.93 -16.88 -14.42
N LEU A 21 12.40 -16.28 -15.49
CA LEU A 21 11.23 -15.40 -15.40
C LEU A 21 10.00 -16.13 -14.83
N ILE A 22 9.73 -17.35 -15.30
CA ILE A 22 8.61 -18.16 -14.81
C ILE A 22 8.75 -18.41 -13.31
N VAL A 23 9.96 -18.77 -12.84
CA VAL A 23 10.22 -19.01 -11.41
C VAL A 23 10.00 -17.74 -10.59
N ILE A 24 10.48 -16.59 -11.07
CA ILE A 24 10.28 -15.29 -10.38
C ILE A 24 8.78 -14.97 -10.29
N PHE A 25 8.03 -15.11 -11.37
CA PHE A 25 6.59 -14.83 -11.37
C PHE A 25 5.83 -15.79 -10.44
N ALA A 26 6.13 -17.08 -10.48
CA ALA A 26 5.53 -18.05 -9.58
C ALA A 26 5.81 -17.72 -8.10
N ALA A 27 7.06 -17.38 -7.77
CA ALA A 27 7.43 -16.97 -6.43
C ALA A 27 6.72 -15.67 -6.00
N ALA A 28 6.59 -14.69 -6.88
CA ALA A 28 5.87 -13.44 -6.61
C ALA A 28 4.38 -13.69 -6.32
N ILE A 29 3.73 -14.58 -7.08
CA ILE A 29 2.33 -14.97 -6.89
C ILE A 29 2.15 -15.70 -5.56
N ILE A 30 2.97 -16.73 -5.28
CA ILE A 30 2.87 -17.54 -4.04
C ILE A 30 3.09 -16.66 -2.80
N ASN A 31 4.06 -15.75 -2.85
CA ASN A 31 4.37 -14.85 -1.75
C ASN A 31 3.50 -13.57 -1.73
N ASN A 32 2.52 -13.47 -2.63
CA ASN A 32 1.62 -12.32 -2.76
C ASN A 32 2.35 -10.97 -2.84
N ILE A 33 3.56 -10.98 -3.43
CA ILE A 33 4.46 -9.83 -3.50
C ILE A 33 3.81 -8.77 -4.39
N GLY A 34 3.61 -7.58 -3.85
CA GLY A 34 2.99 -6.47 -4.56
C GLY A 34 1.45 -6.46 -4.55
N PHE A 35 0.79 -7.58 -4.24
CA PHE A 35 -0.67 -7.63 -4.16
C PHE A 35 -1.22 -6.72 -3.05
N HIS A 36 -0.52 -6.60 -1.92
CA HIS A 36 -0.91 -5.68 -0.86
C HIS A 36 -0.94 -4.22 -1.33
N ASN A 37 0.08 -3.80 -2.09
CA ASN A 37 0.18 -2.43 -2.62
C ASN A 37 -0.86 -2.18 -3.72
N ILE A 38 -1.06 -3.16 -4.62
CA ILE A 38 -2.09 -3.07 -5.67
C ILE A 38 -3.48 -3.00 -5.03
N LYS A 39 -3.76 -3.83 -4.00
CA LYS A 39 -5.04 -3.81 -3.29
C LYS A 39 -5.28 -2.48 -2.59
N LEU A 40 -4.25 -1.89 -1.96
CA LEU A 40 -4.33 -0.56 -1.37
C LEU A 40 -4.63 0.50 -2.43
N MET A 41 -3.89 0.50 -3.54
CA MET A 41 -4.07 1.46 -4.63
C MET A 41 -5.45 1.31 -5.30
N TYR A 42 -5.90 0.08 -5.54
CA TYR A 42 -7.23 -0.21 -6.05
C TYR A 42 -8.31 0.31 -5.09
N THR A 43 -8.20 -0.01 -3.80
CA THR A 43 -9.14 0.48 -2.77
C THR A 43 -9.19 2.01 -2.75
N LEU A 44 -8.05 2.67 -2.85
CA LEU A 44 -7.96 4.13 -2.91
C LEU A 44 -8.57 4.72 -4.19
N SER A 45 -8.39 4.04 -5.31
CA SER A 45 -8.94 4.49 -6.59
C SER A 45 -10.46 4.28 -6.71
N THR A 46 -11.00 3.27 -6.01
CA THR A 46 -12.42 2.88 -6.12
C THR A 46 -13.26 3.30 -4.91
N THR A 47 -12.65 3.90 -3.89
CA THR A 47 -13.38 4.50 -2.77
C THR A 47 -12.95 5.95 -2.63
N ASP A 48 -13.87 6.87 -2.31
CA ASP A 48 -13.57 8.28 -1.98
C ASP A 48 -12.79 8.42 -0.64
N LYS A 49 -11.98 7.43 -0.27
CA LYS A 49 -11.22 7.40 0.97
C LYS A 49 -9.85 8.02 0.74
N GLN A 50 -9.67 9.25 1.21
CA GLN A 50 -8.38 9.92 1.25
C GLN A 50 -7.40 9.17 2.19
N ILE A 51 -6.16 8.94 1.75
CA ILE A 51 -5.08 8.53 2.67
C ILE A 51 -4.82 9.71 3.59
N VAL A 52 -5.30 9.66 4.81
CA VAL A 52 -4.92 10.65 5.82
C VAL A 52 -3.48 10.34 6.23
N LEU A 53 -2.54 11.07 5.64
CA LEU A 53 -1.13 11.00 6.01
C LEU A 53 -0.98 11.42 7.47
N MET A 54 -0.45 10.52 8.29
CA MET A 54 0.06 10.86 9.62
C MET A 54 1.41 11.52 9.46
N ASP A 55 1.63 12.64 10.16
CA ASP A 55 2.98 13.16 10.34
C ASP A 55 3.87 12.16 11.10
N GLY A 56 5.18 12.38 11.10
CA GLY A 56 6.14 11.53 11.81
C GLY A 56 5.98 11.49 13.34
N LYS A 57 5.02 12.22 13.90
CA LYS A 57 4.66 12.27 15.32
C LYS A 57 3.28 11.64 15.59
N GLY A 58 2.60 11.13 14.56
CA GLY A 58 1.29 10.46 14.67
C GLY A 58 0.08 11.40 14.58
N ASN A 59 0.25 12.65 14.15
CA ASN A 59 -0.87 13.58 13.96
C ASN A 59 -1.46 13.42 12.56
N TYR A 60 -2.78 13.35 12.47
CA TYR A 60 -3.49 13.34 11.19
C TYR A 60 -3.68 14.76 10.68
N LEU A 61 -3.27 15.04 9.44
CA LEU A 61 -3.53 16.33 8.78
C LEU A 61 -5.02 16.43 8.40
N GLY A 62 -5.84 17.02 9.27
CA GLY A 62 -7.25 17.26 9.02
C GLY A 62 -7.50 18.70 8.59
N GLU A 63 -7.33 19.01 7.30
CA GLU A 63 -7.78 20.29 6.73
C GLU A 63 -9.18 20.18 6.11
N ASP A 64 -9.60 18.97 5.74
CA ASP A 64 -10.95 18.69 5.23
C ASP A 64 -11.86 18.16 6.34
N ARG A 65 -13.07 18.73 6.43
CA ARG A 65 -14.14 18.36 7.36
C ARG A 65 -14.55 16.89 7.20
N SER A 66 -14.37 16.31 6.00
CA SER A 66 -14.62 14.90 5.69
C SER A 66 -13.64 13.96 6.44
N VAL A 67 -12.38 14.37 6.57
CA VAL A 67 -11.31 13.62 7.24
C VAL A 67 -11.56 13.53 8.75
N GLY A 68 -12.07 14.61 9.36
CA GLY A 68 -12.39 14.63 10.79
C GLY A 68 -13.49 13.63 11.18
N ILE A 69 -14.49 13.42 10.32
CA ILE A 69 -15.57 12.44 10.55
C ILE A 69 -15.03 11.01 10.45
N LEU A 70 -14.29 10.71 9.38
CA LEU A 70 -13.68 9.40 9.17
C LEU A 70 -12.69 9.03 10.27
N LEU A 71 -11.95 10.02 10.79
CA LEU A 71 -11.03 9.81 11.90
C LEU A 71 -11.79 9.46 13.20
N LYS A 72 -12.86 10.19 13.51
CA LYS A 72 -13.71 9.92 14.69
C LYS A 72 -14.32 8.53 14.63
N GLU A 73 -14.86 8.12 13.48
CA GLU A 73 -15.42 6.77 13.27
C GLU A 73 -14.36 5.67 13.43
N ARG A 74 -13.20 5.82 12.76
CA ARG A 74 -12.11 4.84 12.83
C ARG A 74 -11.58 4.70 14.25
N MET A 75 -11.36 5.80 14.96
CA MET A 75 -10.84 5.77 16.32
C MET A 75 -11.87 5.19 17.30
N SER A 76 -13.16 5.49 17.11
CA SER A 76 -14.27 4.86 17.84
C SER A 76 -14.28 3.33 17.68
N SER A 77 -14.14 2.82 16.45
CA SER A 77 -14.05 1.36 16.21
C SER A 77 -12.85 0.68 16.87
N LYS A 78 -11.83 1.46 17.28
CA LYS A 78 -10.64 1.00 17.99
C LYS A 78 -10.71 1.26 19.51
N GLY A 79 -11.88 1.65 20.02
CA GLY A 79 -12.11 1.92 21.44
C GLY A 79 -11.63 3.29 21.93
N TRP A 80 -11.36 4.23 21.03
CA TRP A 80 -11.00 5.61 21.37
C TRP A 80 -12.22 6.52 21.30
N ILE A 81 -12.40 7.36 22.32
CA ILE A 81 -13.51 8.29 22.47
C ILE A 81 -13.03 9.69 22.10
N TYR A 82 -13.77 10.37 21.22
CA TYR A 82 -13.48 11.76 20.86
C TYR A 82 -13.81 12.72 22.00
N VAL A 83 -12.90 13.65 22.31
CA VAL A 83 -13.03 14.62 23.40
C VAL A 83 -13.29 16.02 22.85
N ARG A 84 -12.37 16.55 22.03
CA ARG A 84 -12.45 17.90 21.47
C ARG A 84 -11.49 18.09 20.29
N GLU A 85 -11.65 19.20 19.59
CA GLU A 85 -10.85 19.58 18.43
C GLU A 85 -10.33 21.01 18.66
N GLU A 86 -9.04 21.23 18.41
CA GLU A 86 -8.42 22.56 18.47
C GLU A 86 -7.57 22.79 17.21
N GLY A 87 -8.03 23.67 16.33
CA GLY A 87 -7.43 23.83 15.01
C GLY A 87 -7.52 22.53 14.20
N ALA A 88 -6.39 22.06 13.68
CA ALA A 88 -6.30 20.79 12.95
C ALA A 88 -6.09 19.56 13.87
N ASN A 89 -6.08 19.73 15.19
CA ASN A 89 -5.77 18.66 16.15
C ASN A 89 -7.04 18.01 16.72
N PHE A 90 -7.06 16.68 16.76
CA PHE A 90 -8.14 15.88 17.37
C PHE A 90 -7.67 15.24 18.68
N PHE A 91 -8.33 15.57 19.79
CA PHE A 91 -8.07 14.96 21.08
C PHE A 91 -8.99 13.76 21.31
N LEU A 92 -8.37 12.60 21.55
CA LEU A 92 -9.04 11.32 21.75
C LEU A 92 -8.56 10.71 23.07
N LYS A 93 -9.49 10.14 23.85
CA LYS A 93 -9.20 9.44 25.10
C LYS A 93 -9.56 7.98 24.97
N ARG A 94 -8.75 7.10 25.53
CA ARG A 94 -9.09 5.68 25.73
C ARG A 94 -9.15 5.44 27.22
N GLU A 95 -10.17 4.74 27.69
CA GLU A 95 -10.15 4.25 29.07
C GLU A 95 -8.97 3.28 29.19
N MET A 96 -7.97 3.68 29.99
CA MET A 96 -6.94 2.76 30.44
C MET A 96 -7.54 2.03 31.63
N ASN A 97 -7.80 0.75 31.46
CA ASN A 97 -8.04 -0.17 32.56
C ASN A 97 -6.70 -0.63 33.11
#